data_AF-A0A1G9C874-F1
#
_entry.id   AF-A0A1G9C874-F1
#
_cell.length_a   1.000
_cell.length_b   1.000
_cell.length_c   1.000
_cell.angle_alpha   90.00
_cell.angle_beta   90.00
_cell.angle_gamma   90.00
#
_symmetry.space_group_name_H-M   'P 1'
#
loop_
_entity.id
_entity.type
_entity.pdbx_description
1 polymer ?
#
loop_
_entity_poly.entity_id
_entity_poly.type
_entity_poly.pdbx_seq_one_letter_code
_entity_poly.pdbx_strand_id
1 'polypeptide(L)'
;MSNPVSGGDLARATILRQSSGQLKSQLATLTQEAATGLKADVPAATNGQMGRLAQVQARLSALAAHGRNAALAQVELGGLQAAMGELEGIAVDMGPGLQTAATMGDDTSLAVRAGEARQDFGTAVRLLNVDVGGRYLLSGTAVDRPPLSDPEDILAAAKAQVAGLTAPADITLALAAWFEAPAGAGGFADSQFHGNAAAREVAVSPDKAVRQDLSALDPSFRGLLKGLAMAALADDPDLGLTRDGKAALLAEAGRQVSGAGTTLTMRRAEVGLLEETVERASSRNAAETTAMSLARSDILAADPYETATALTQAEASLQNLYALTARLSRLSLTDYL
;
A
#
# COMPACT_ATOMS: atom_id res chain seq x y z
N MET A 1 3.73 -71.40 30.39
CA MET A 1 3.12 -70.22 29.72
C MET A 1 2.73 -69.22 30.78
N SER A 2 3.06 -67.94 30.53
CA SER A 2 2.58 -66.75 31.23
C SER A 2 3.18 -66.48 32.63
N ASN A 3 4.42 -65.96 32.62
CA ASN A 3 5.07 -65.35 33.78
C ASN A 3 4.35 -64.02 34.11
N PRO A 4 3.86 -63.77 35.34
CA PRO A 4 3.29 -62.49 35.67
C PRO A 4 4.44 -61.50 35.83
N VAL A 5 4.67 -60.66 34.82
CA VAL A 5 5.37 -59.39 35.05
C VAL A 5 4.56 -58.69 36.13
N SER A 6 5.10 -58.67 37.36
CA SER A 6 4.44 -58.11 38.53
C SER A 6 3.95 -56.71 38.18
N GLY A 7 2.67 -56.42 38.38
CA GLY A 7 2.09 -55.10 38.09
C GLY A 7 2.86 -53.95 38.76
N GLY A 8 3.61 -54.23 39.82
CA GLY A 8 4.52 -53.29 40.47
C GLY A 8 5.75 -52.90 39.64
N ASP A 9 6.34 -53.81 38.85
CA ASP A 9 7.52 -53.50 38.02
C ASP A 9 7.15 -52.74 36.74
N LEU A 10 6.01 -53.09 36.13
CA LEU A 10 5.45 -52.31 35.03
C LEU A 10 5.03 -50.91 35.49
N ALA A 11 4.41 -50.78 36.67
CA ALA A 11 4.08 -49.48 37.25
C ALA A 11 5.35 -48.65 37.54
N ARG A 12 6.38 -49.24 38.16
CA ARG A 12 7.65 -48.56 38.45
C ARG A 12 8.40 -48.12 37.19
N ALA A 13 8.50 -48.96 36.17
CA ALA A 13 9.13 -48.62 34.91
C ALA A 13 8.36 -47.52 34.15
N THR A 14 7.03 -47.45 34.33
CA THR A 14 6.19 -46.41 33.74
C THR A 14 6.38 -45.08 34.47
N ILE A 15 6.42 -45.10 35.81
CA ILE A 15 6.72 -43.93 36.66
C ILE A 15 8.11 -43.35 36.35
N LEU A 16 9.15 -44.20 36.24
CA LEU A 16 10.52 -43.75 35.93
C LEU A 16 10.63 -43.15 34.51
N ARG A 17 9.92 -43.71 33.53
CA ARG A 17 9.86 -43.15 32.18
C ARG A 17 9.13 -41.81 32.16
N GLN A 18 8.03 -41.70 32.90
CA GLN A 18 7.26 -40.46 33.03
C GLN A 18 8.10 -39.36 33.70
N SER A 19 8.78 -39.66 34.81
CA SER A 19 9.64 -38.69 35.50
C SER A 19 10.85 -38.28 34.65
N SER A 20 11.45 -39.21 33.91
CA SER A 20 12.52 -38.90 32.96
C SER A 20 12.03 -37.98 31.83
N GLY A 21 10.84 -38.24 31.29
CA GLY A 21 10.21 -37.38 30.29
C GLY A 21 9.95 -35.97 30.82
N GLN A 22 9.42 -35.87 32.05
CA GLN A 22 9.14 -34.59 32.70
C GLN A 22 10.40 -33.77 32.97
N LEU A 23 11.44 -34.40 33.53
CA LEU A 23 12.72 -33.73 33.78
C LEU A 23 13.39 -33.26 32.48
N LYS A 24 13.36 -34.07 31.41
CA LYS A 24 13.86 -33.67 30.10
C LYS A 24 13.09 -32.48 29.51
N SER A 25 11.77 -32.49 29.64
CA SER A 25 10.94 -31.36 29.21
C SER A 25 11.31 -30.10 30.00
N GLN A 26 11.44 -30.20 31.31
CA GLN A 26 11.80 -29.08 32.18
C GLN A 26 13.20 -28.55 31.86
N LEU A 27 14.16 -29.42 31.59
CA LEU A 27 15.49 -29.07 31.13
C LEU A 27 15.45 -28.29 29.81
N ALA A 28 14.69 -28.78 28.82
CA ALA A 28 14.53 -28.11 27.54
C ALA A 28 13.90 -26.71 27.70
N THR A 29 12.88 -26.58 28.54
CA THR A 29 12.26 -25.29 28.89
C THR A 29 13.29 -24.36 29.52
N LEU A 30 13.98 -24.77 30.58
CA LEU A 30 14.97 -23.92 31.27
C LEU A 30 16.16 -23.54 30.39
N THR A 31 16.59 -24.44 29.49
CA THR A 31 17.61 -24.12 28.48
C THR A 31 17.10 -23.05 27.51
N GLN A 32 15.83 -23.13 27.08
CA GLN A 32 15.23 -22.10 26.24
C GLN A 32 15.10 -20.76 27.00
N GLU A 33 14.67 -20.77 28.25
CA GLU A 33 14.56 -19.56 29.09
C GLU A 33 15.93 -18.92 29.31
N ALA A 34 16.96 -19.72 29.59
CA ALA A 34 18.34 -19.23 29.74
C ALA A 34 18.91 -18.65 28.44
N ALA A 35 18.58 -19.23 27.29
CA ALA A 35 19.04 -18.75 25.98
C ALA A 35 18.30 -17.49 25.51
N THR A 36 17.00 -17.37 25.81
CA THR A 36 16.15 -16.28 25.33
C THR A 36 15.97 -15.14 26.34
N GLY A 37 16.25 -15.39 27.63
CA GLY A 37 15.96 -14.46 28.73
C GLY A 37 14.47 -14.32 29.06
N LEU A 38 13.60 -15.14 28.45
CA LEU A 38 12.15 -15.07 28.59
C LEU A 38 11.60 -16.39 29.15
N LYS A 39 10.68 -16.31 30.11
CA LYS A 39 9.93 -17.46 30.63
C LYS A 39 9.10 -18.09 29.50
N ALA A 40 9.21 -19.40 29.35
CA ALA A 40 8.51 -20.17 28.32
C ALA A 40 7.10 -20.57 28.77
N ASP A 41 6.87 -20.73 30.07
CA ASP A 41 5.54 -20.93 30.65
C ASP A 41 4.89 -19.55 30.95
N VAL A 42 4.14 -19.04 29.98
CA VAL A 42 3.44 -17.76 30.07
C VAL A 42 2.42 -17.69 31.24
N PRO A 43 1.57 -18.71 31.49
CA PRO A 43 0.74 -18.76 32.69
C PRO A 43 1.53 -18.66 34.01
N ALA A 44 2.63 -19.41 34.13
CA ALA A 44 3.46 -19.37 35.32
C ALA A 44 4.18 -18.02 35.47
N ALA A 45 4.71 -17.46 34.37
CA ALA A 45 5.38 -16.16 34.33
C ALA A 45 4.47 -15.01 34.77
N THR A 46 3.18 -15.10 34.45
CA THR A 46 2.19 -14.07 34.78
C THR A 46 1.48 -14.30 36.11
N ASN A 47 1.82 -15.36 36.87
CA ASN A 47 1.08 -15.79 38.06
C ASN A 47 -0.44 -15.91 37.80
N GLY A 48 -0.82 -16.35 36.60
CA GLY A 48 -2.22 -16.41 36.15
C GLY A 48 -2.86 -15.07 35.75
N GLN A 49 -2.16 -13.94 35.89
CA GLN A 49 -2.67 -12.60 35.55
C GLN A 49 -2.38 -12.22 34.09
N MET A 50 -2.97 -12.97 33.16
CA MET A 50 -2.73 -12.79 31.71
C MET A 50 -3.32 -11.51 31.11
N GLY A 51 -4.19 -10.79 31.84
CA GLY A 51 -4.91 -9.62 31.29
C GLY A 51 -3.98 -8.53 30.74
N ARG A 52 -2.89 -8.22 31.44
CA ARG A 52 -1.89 -7.24 30.99
C ARG A 52 -1.16 -7.70 29.72
N LEU A 53 -0.76 -8.96 29.68
CA LEU A 53 -0.10 -9.55 28.51
C LEU A 53 -1.03 -9.58 27.30
N ALA A 54 -2.29 -9.97 27.50
CA ALA A 54 -3.30 -10.00 26.44
C ALA A 54 -3.54 -8.60 25.85
N GLN A 55 -3.59 -7.55 26.69
CA GLN A 55 -3.71 -6.17 26.24
C GLN A 55 -2.50 -5.74 25.39
N VAL A 56 -1.28 -6.04 25.83
CA VAL A 56 -0.05 -5.74 25.08
C VAL A 56 -0.02 -6.48 23.74
N GLN A 57 -0.38 -7.76 23.72
CA GLN A 57 -0.44 -8.56 22.49
C GLN A 57 -1.51 -8.06 21.51
N ALA A 58 -2.69 -7.70 22.01
CA ALA A 58 -3.74 -7.09 21.19
C ALA A 58 -3.27 -5.76 20.58
N ARG A 59 -2.56 -4.94 21.37
CA ARG A 59 -2.00 -3.67 20.89
C ARG A 59 -0.92 -3.87 19.82
N LEU A 60 0.01 -4.81 20.02
CA LEU A 60 1.01 -5.19 19.02
C LEU A 60 0.36 -5.68 17.72
N SER A 61 -0.71 -6.48 17.83
CA SER A 61 -1.44 -6.98 16.65
C SER A 61 -2.12 -5.85 15.87
N ALA A 62 -2.71 -4.89 16.58
CA ALA A 62 -3.30 -3.69 15.96
C ALA A 62 -2.22 -2.82 15.28
N LEU A 63 -1.10 -2.55 15.95
CA LEU A 63 0.03 -1.80 15.39
C LEU A 63 0.60 -2.47 14.13
N ALA A 64 0.70 -3.80 14.12
CA ALA A 64 1.14 -4.54 12.94
C ALA A 64 0.16 -4.39 11.76
N ALA A 65 -1.15 -4.39 12.02
CA ALA A 65 -2.16 -4.14 10.99
C ALA A 65 -2.06 -2.71 10.44
N HIS A 66 -1.95 -1.70 11.32
CA HIS A 66 -1.75 -0.32 10.92
C HIS A 66 -0.44 -0.10 10.14
N GLY A 67 0.65 -0.78 10.51
CA GLY A 67 1.92 -0.74 9.79
C GLY A 67 1.79 -1.26 8.36
N ARG A 68 1.06 -2.37 8.13
CA ARG A 68 0.76 -2.86 6.78
C ARG A 68 -0.08 -1.87 5.97
N ASN A 69 -1.08 -1.27 6.60
CA ASN A 69 -1.92 -0.24 5.97
C ASN A 69 -1.10 0.99 5.57
N ALA A 70 -0.22 1.47 6.46
CA ALA A 70 0.66 2.59 6.20
C ALA A 70 1.63 2.29 5.04
N ALA A 71 2.24 1.10 5.01
CA ALA A 71 3.12 0.69 3.93
C ALA A 71 2.39 0.66 2.57
N LEU A 72 1.17 0.12 2.54
CA LEU A 72 0.34 0.13 1.33
C LEU A 72 0.01 1.55 0.88
N ALA A 73 -0.44 2.40 1.81
CA ALA A 73 -0.77 3.79 1.51
C ALA A 73 0.45 4.56 0.98
N GLN A 74 1.64 4.34 1.53
CA GLN A 74 2.87 4.98 1.06
C GLN A 74 3.22 4.57 -0.38
N VAL A 75 3.05 3.29 -0.72
CA VAL A 75 3.27 2.78 -2.08
C VAL A 75 2.26 3.35 -3.07
N GLU A 76 0.97 3.40 -2.71
CA GLU A 76 -0.07 3.98 -3.55
C GLU A 76 0.14 5.50 -3.75
N LEU A 77 0.41 6.25 -2.69
CA LEU A 77 0.66 7.70 -2.78
C LEU A 77 1.92 8.02 -3.57
N GLY A 78 3.00 7.26 -3.40
CA GLY A 78 4.23 7.43 -4.17
C GLY A 78 4.04 7.17 -5.67
N GLY A 79 3.24 6.15 -6.02
CA GLY A 79 2.84 5.89 -7.41
C GLY A 79 2.02 7.04 -8.00
N LEU A 80 1.11 7.61 -7.21
CA LEU A 80 0.33 8.79 -7.61
C LEU A 80 1.20 10.03 -7.78
N GLN A 81 2.14 10.31 -6.86
CA GLN A 81 3.10 11.40 -6.98
C GLN A 81 3.93 11.30 -8.25
N ALA A 82 4.44 10.11 -8.56
CA ALA A 82 5.22 9.88 -9.77
C ALA A 82 4.39 10.17 -11.02
N ALA A 83 3.19 9.60 -11.11
CA ALA A 83 2.30 9.83 -12.25
C ALA A 83 1.94 11.32 -12.42
N MET A 84 1.63 12.01 -11.32
CA MET A 84 1.31 13.44 -11.35
C MET A 84 2.53 14.32 -11.68
N GLY A 85 3.73 13.92 -11.27
CA GLY A 85 4.97 14.60 -11.63
C GLY A 85 5.23 14.58 -13.14
N GLU A 86 5.00 13.43 -13.78
CA GLU A 86 5.09 13.30 -15.24
C GLU A 86 4.00 14.13 -15.95
N LEU A 87 2.77 14.15 -15.44
CA LEU A 87 1.69 15.00 -15.96
C LEU A 87 2.00 16.49 -15.86
N GLU A 88 2.61 16.91 -14.75
CA GLU A 88 3.08 18.30 -14.59
C GLU A 88 4.20 18.63 -15.57
N GLY A 89 5.16 17.72 -15.79
CA GLY A 89 6.20 17.86 -16.80
C GLY A 89 5.63 18.12 -18.20
N ILE A 90 4.66 17.30 -18.61
CA ILE A 90 3.91 17.50 -19.87
C ILE A 90 3.31 18.91 -19.92
N ALA A 91 2.65 19.35 -18.84
CA ALA A 91 2.00 20.65 -18.81
C ALA A 91 3.00 21.84 -18.89
N VAL A 92 4.13 21.72 -18.21
CA VAL A 92 5.19 22.74 -18.15
C VAL A 92 5.91 22.87 -19.50
N ASP A 93 6.13 21.76 -20.21
CA ASP A 93 6.83 21.77 -21.50
C ASP A 93 5.88 22.13 -22.65
N MET A 94 4.71 21.51 -22.71
CA MET A 94 3.78 21.66 -23.84
C MET A 94 3.08 23.03 -23.84
N GLY A 95 2.66 23.55 -22.68
CA GLY A 95 1.89 24.80 -22.60
C GLY A 95 2.58 26.01 -23.25
N PRO A 96 3.84 26.33 -22.91
CA PRO A 96 4.63 27.38 -23.56
C PRO A 96 5.00 27.04 -25.01
N GLY A 97 5.26 25.76 -25.32
CA GLY A 97 5.58 25.30 -26.67
C GLY A 97 4.46 25.57 -27.67
N LEU A 98 3.21 25.31 -27.27
CA LEU A 98 2.01 25.60 -28.07
C LEU A 98 1.83 27.10 -28.34
N GLN A 99 2.02 27.94 -27.32
CA GLN A 99 1.92 29.41 -27.47
C GLN A 99 3.01 29.98 -28.38
N THR A 100 4.22 29.42 -28.29
CA THR A 100 5.34 29.80 -29.17
C THR A 100 5.05 29.44 -30.62
N ALA A 101 4.56 28.22 -30.87
CA ALA A 101 4.17 27.80 -32.23
C ALA A 101 3.04 28.64 -32.79
N ALA A 102 2.03 28.96 -31.97
CA ALA A 102 0.94 29.86 -32.37
C ALA A 102 1.44 31.27 -32.77
N THR A 103 2.48 31.77 -32.10
CA THR A 103 3.08 33.08 -32.39
C THR A 103 3.90 33.09 -33.68
N MET A 104 4.67 32.02 -33.94
CA MET A 104 5.38 31.86 -35.22
C MET A 104 4.39 31.66 -36.38
N GLY A 105 3.34 30.89 -36.09
CA GLY A 105 2.18 30.68 -36.95
C GLY A 105 2.46 29.87 -38.20
N ASP A 106 3.67 29.40 -38.52
CA ASP A 106 3.92 28.60 -39.73
C ASP A 106 3.30 27.20 -39.64
N ASP A 107 2.75 26.71 -40.75
CA ASP A 107 1.90 25.51 -40.76
C ASP A 107 2.66 24.25 -40.32
N THR A 108 3.94 24.14 -40.66
CA THR A 108 4.80 23.04 -40.22
C THR A 108 4.97 23.02 -38.69
N SER A 109 5.29 24.16 -38.08
CA SER A 109 5.41 24.25 -36.62
C SER A 109 4.10 23.95 -35.91
N LEU A 110 2.96 24.43 -36.45
CA LEU A 110 1.64 24.15 -35.89
C LEU A 110 1.31 22.65 -35.95
N ALA A 111 1.55 22.01 -37.10
CA ALA A 111 1.33 20.57 -37.29
C ALA A 111 2.22 19.71 -36.37
N VAL A 112 3.50 20.05 -36.24
CA VAL A 112 4.43 19.35 -35.34
C VAL A 112 3.92 19.42 -33.90
N ARG A 113 3.54 20.60 -33.40
CA ARG A 113 3.04 20.74 -32.03
C ARG A 113 1.69 20.05 -31.80
N ALA A 114 0.80 20.05 -32.78
CA ALA A 114 -0.45 19.29 -32.70
C ALA A 114 -0.18 17.78 -32.61
N GLY A 115 0.78 17.27 -33.40
CA GLY A 115 1.23 15.88 -33.35
C GLY A 115 1.81 15.50 -31.99
N GLU A 116 2.70 16.32 -31.43
CA GLU A 116 3.26 16.12 -30.09
C GLU A 116 2.16 16.15 -29.01
N ALA A 117 1.23 17.10 -29.08
CA ALA A 117 0.10 17.17 -28.14
C ALA A 117 -0.77 15.91 -28.17
N ARG A 118 -0.94 15.27 -29.34
CA ARG A 118 -1.62 13.97 -29.46
C ARG A 118 -0.87 12.86 -28.73
N GLN A 119 0.45 12.82 -28.86
CA GLN A 119 1.30 11.83 -28.18
C GLN A 119 1.25 12.04 -26.66
N ASP A 120 1.36 13.29 -26.21
CA ASP A 120 1.29 13.67 -24.81
C ASP A 120 -0.08 13.42 -24.21
N PHE A 121 -1.16 13.64 -24.97
CA PHE A 121 -2.51 13.23 -24.56
C PHE A 121 -2.56 11.72 -24.27
N GLY A 122 -1.99 10.91 -25.17
CA GLY A 122 -1.89 9.47 -24.98
C GLY A 122 -1.10 9.09 -23.73
N THR A 123 0.01 9.78 -23.47
CA THR A 123 0.82 9.57 -22.26
C THR A 123 0.07 9.99 -21.01
N ALA A 124 -0.62 11.12 -21.03
CA ALA A 124 -1.41 11.62 -19.91
C ALA A 124 -2.52 10.64 -19.52
N VAL A 125 -3.28 10.12 -20.49
CA VAL A 125 -4.31 9.11 -20.22
C VAL A 125 -3.71 7.84 -19.62
N ARG A 126 -2.56 7.37 -20.13
CA ARG A 126 -1.87 6.19 -19.56
C ARG A 126 -1.41 6.43 -18.12
N LEU A 127 -0.88 7.62 -17.81
CA LEU A 127 -0.49 8.00 -16.45
C LEU A 127 -1.71 8.11 -15.52
N LEU A 128 -2.85 8.56 -16.02
CA LEU A 128 -4.10 8.58 -15.26
C LEU A 128 -4.67 7.17 -15.05
N ASN A 129 -4.34 6.23 -15.93
CA ASN A 129 -4.58 4.79 -15.78
C ASN A 129 -3.46 4.07 -15.00
N VAL A 130 -2.77 4.76 -14.08
CA VAL A 130 -1.69 4.15 -13.28
C VAL A 130 -2.21 2.98 -12.42
N ASP A 131 -1.52 1.85 -12.53
CA ASP A 131 -1.72 0.63 -11.75
C ASP A 131 -0.57 0.43 -10.77
N VAL A 132 -0.90 0.16 -9.50
CA VAL A 132 0.09 -0.22 -8.49
C VAL A 132 -0.36 -1.50 -7.80
N GLY A 133 0.26 -2.61 -8.21
CA GLY A 133 -0.02 -3.93 -7.64
C GLY A 133 -1.42 -4.46 -7.99
N GLY A 134 -1.91 -4.20 -9.22
CA GLY A 134 -3.23 -4.64 -9.67
C GLY A 134 -4.38 -3.80 -9.12
N ARG A 135 -4.09 -2.55 -8.73
CA ARG A 135 -5.06 -1.56 -8.26
C ARG A 135 -4.85 -0.25 -9.01
N TYR A 136 -5.87 0.20 -9.71
CA TYR A 136 -5.87 1.52 -10.34
C TYR A 136 -6.11 2.61 -9.31
N LEU A 137 -5.21 3.60 -9.26
CA LEU A 137 -5.18 4.59 -8.19
C LEU A 137 -6.24 5.69 -8.34
N LEU A 138 -6.67 5.97 -9.58
CA LEU A 138 -7.58 7.07 -9.91
C LEU A 138 -9.01 6.61 -10.27
N SER A 139 -9.34 5.34 -10.02
CA SER A 139 -10.68 4.76 -10.23
C SER A 139 -11.62 4.89 -9.02
N GLY A 140 -11.21 5.62 -7.98
CA GLY A 140 -11.91 5.67 -6.70
C GLY A 140 -11.96 4.29 -6.06
N THR A 141 -13.16 3.82 -5.67
CA THR A 141 -13.31 2.49 -5.05
C THR A 141 -13.34 1.33 -6.07
N ALA A 142 -13.51 1.61 -7.36
CA ALA A 142 -13.51 0.61 -8.43
C ALA A 142 -12.07 0.33 -8.93
N VAL A 143 -11.21 -0.14 -8.03
CA VAL A 143 -9.76 -0.31 -8.28
C VAL A 143 -9.42 -1.46 -9.25
N ASP A 144 -10.41 -2.27 -9.64
CA ASP A 144 -10.28 -3.47 -10.47
C ASP A 144 -10.25 -3.18 -11.97
N ARG A 145 -10.38 -1.92 -12.37
CA ARG A 145 -10.48 -1.49 -13.77
C ARG A 145 -9.82 -0.13 -14.01
N PRO A 146 -9.29 0.10 -15.22
CA PRO A 146 -8.73 1.40 -15.58
C PRO A 146 -9.80 2.50 -15.45
N PRO A 147 -9.44 3.68 -14.92
CA PRO A 147 -10.39 4.76 -14.75
C PRO A 147 -10.84 5.37 -16.07
N LEU A 148 -9.98 5.42 -17.08
CA LEU A 148 -10.25 6.06 -18.37
C LEU A 148 -10.22 5.05 -19.52
N SER A 149 -11.04 5.30 -20.54
CA SER A 149 -10.97 4.63 -21.85
C SER A 149 -9.60 4.80 -22.52
N ASP A 150 -9.38 4.06 -23.62
CA ASP A 150 -8.18 4.21 -24.42
C ASP A 150 -8.04 5.63 -24.99
N PRO A 151 -6.81 6.16 -25.14
CA PRO A 151 -6.61 7.56 -25.53
C PRO A 151 -7.23 7.90 -26.89
N GLU A 152 -7.17 6.97 -27.85
CA GLU A 152 -7.74 7.17 -29.19
C GLU A 152 -9.27 7.23 -29.16
N ASP A 153 -9.91 6.45 -28.28
CA ASP A 153 -11.37 6.48 -28.10
C ASP A 153 -11.81 7.82 -27.50
N ILE A 154 -11.04 8.35 -26.54
CA ILE A 154 -11.32 9.66 -25.93
C ILE A 154 -11.16 10.77 -26.98
N LEU A 155 -10.09 10.75 -27.78
CA LEU A 155 -9.89 11.74 -28.85
C LEU A 155 -10.96 11.64 -29.93
N ALA A 156 -11.40 10.43 -30.30
CA ALA A 156 -12.49 10.23 -31.23
C ALA A 156 -13.81 10.79 -30.68
N ALA A 157 -14.11 10.56 -29.40
CA ALA A 157 -15.28 11.11 -28.73
C ALA A 157 -15.23 12.65 -28.66
N ALA A 158 -14.06 13.22 -28.36
CA ALA A 158 -13.83 14.67 -28.35
C ALA A 158 -14.01 15.28 -29.75
N LYS A 159 -13.47 14.62 -30.79
CA LYS A 159 -13.66 15.02 -32.20
C LYS A 159 -15.14 15.05 -32.60
N ALA A 160 -15.93 14.08 -32.14
CA ALA A 160 -17.36 14.05 -32.40
C ALA A 160 -18.11 15.27 -31.81
N GLN A 161 -17.62 15.86 -30.71
CA GLN A 161 -18.22 17.06 -30.12
C GLN A 161 -18.00 18.32 -30.95
N VAL A 162 -16.97 18.34 -31.78
CA VAL A 162 -16.55 19.52 -32.57
C VAL A 162 -16.83 19.35 -34.06
N ALA A 163 -17.48 18.26 -34.45
CA ALA A 163 -17.78 17.96 -35.85
C ALA A 163 -18.60 19.10 -36.50
N GLY A 164 -18.09 19.61 -37.62
CA GLY A 164 -18.72 20.72 -38.35
C GLY A 164 -18.45 22.12 -37.78
N LEU A 165 -17.74 22.24 -36.66
CA LEU A 165 -17.29 23.52 -36.13
C LEU A 165 -15.96 23.93 -36.79
N THR A 166 -15.87 25.18 -37.23
CA THR A 166 -14.68 25.74 -37.89
C THR A 166 -14.13 26.98 -37.19
N ALA A 167 -14.87 27.53 -36.22
CA ALA A 167 -14.43 28.65 -35.41
C ALA A 167 -13.69 28.14 -34.16
N PRO A 168 -12.45 28.57 -33.89
CA PRO A 168 -11.69 28.12 -32.72
C PRO A 168 -12.44 28.33 -31.40
N ALA A 169 -13.16 29.45 -31.25
CA ALA A 169 -13.94 29.74 -30.05
C ALA A 169 -15.07 28.72 -29.81
N ASP A 170 -15.76 28.30 -30.87
CA ASP A 170 -16.85 27.33 -30.79
C ASP A 170 -16.30 25.94 -30.46
N ILE A 171 -15.16 25.57 -31.07
CA ILE A 171 -14.44 24.32 -30.76
C ILE A 171 -14.03 24.28 -29.30
N THR A 172 -13.40 25.36 -28.80
CA THR A 172 -13.01 25.48 -27.38
C THR A 172 -14.22 25.34 -26.46
N LEU A 173 -15.33 26.00 -26.77
CA LEU A 173 -16.55 25.95 -25.97
C LEU A 173 -17.16 24.55 -25.95
N ALA A 174 -17.25 23.87 -27.10
CA ALA A 174 -17.80 22.53 -27.21
C ALA A 174 -16.96 21.49 -26.44
N LEU A 175 -15.63 21.56 -26.56
CA LEU A 175 -14.74 20.69 -25.79
C LEU A 175 -14.84 20.96 -24.28
N ALA A 176 -14.89 22.23 -23.88
CA ALA A 176 -15.07 22.58 -22.46
C ALA A 176 -16.40 22.05 -21.92
N ALA A 177 -17.50 22.24 -22.65
CA ALA A 177 -18.82 21.74 -22.25
C ALA A 177 -18.83 20.22 -22.06
N TRP A 178 -18.15 19.46 -22.93
CA TRP A 178 -18.09 18.01 -22.82
C TRP A 178 -17.18 17.51 -21.71
N PHE A 179 -15.96 18.06 -21.58
CA PHE A 179 -15.02 17.66 -20.52
C PHE A 179 -15.52 18.05 -19.13
N GLU A 180 -16.17 19.20 -19.00
CA GLU A 180 -16.61 19.75 -17.71
C GLU A 180 -18.03 19.36 -17.31
N ALA A 181 -18.79 18.75 -18.22
CA ALA A 181 -20.14 18.27 -17.97
C ALA A 181 -20.23 17.42 -16.68
N PRO A 182 -21.19 17.72 -15.78
CA PRO A 182 -21.45 16.90 -14.60
C PRO A 182 -21.82 15.46 -14.97
N ALA A 183 -21.63 14.54 -14.03
CA ALA A 183 -22.10 13.16 -14.20
C ALA A 183 -23.63 13.12 -14.42
N GLY A 184 -24.06 12.33 -15.40
CA GLY A 184 -25.44 12.22 -15.88
C GLY A 184 -25.83 13.23 -16.96
N ALA A 185 -24.94 14.14 -17.38
CA ALA A 185 -25.21 15.14 -18.40
C ALA A 185 -24.79 14.72 -19.83
N GLY A 186 -24.25 13.52 -20.01
CA GLY A 186 -23.77 13.00 -21.30
C GLY A 186 -22.34 13.42 -21.65
N GLY A 187 -21.52 13.75 -20.65
CA GLY A 187 -20.18 14.30 -20.82
C GLY A 187 -19.04 13.28 -20.86
N PHE A 188 -17.82 13.78 -20.70
CA PHE A 188 -16.62 12.98 -20.50
C PHE A 188 -16.78 12.00 -19.33
N ALA A 189 -17.34 12.46 -18.21
CA ALA A 189 -17.53 11.65 -17.02
C ALA A 189 -18.48 10.45 -17.22
N ASP A 190 -19.39 10.54 -18.19
CA ASP A 190 -20.38 9.48 -18.44
C ASP A 190 -19.93 8.49 -19.51
N SER A 191 -19.08 8.94 -20.44
CA SER A 191 -18.69 8.16 -21.61
C SER A 191 -17.27 7.60 -21.53
N GLN A 192 -16.37 8.27 -20.81
CA GLN A 192 -14.93 7.94 -20.81
C GLN A 192 -14.39 7.52 -19.45
N PHE A 193 -15.14 7.72 -18.37
CA PHE A 193 -14.73 7.36 -17.02
C PHE A 193 -15.47 6.10 -16.53
N HIS A 194 -14.70 5.10 -16.13
CA HIS A 194 -15.20 3.79 -15.70
C HIS A 194 -15.08 3.57 -14.19
N GLY A 195 -14.52 4.53 -13.46
CA GLY A 195 -14.37 4.47 -12.00
C GLY A 195 -15.58 5.03 -11.23
N ASN A 196 -15.35 5.41 -9.97
CA ASN A 196 -16.28 6.25 -9.22
C ASN A 196 -15.53 7.35 -8.47
N ALA A 197 -16.24 8.41 -8.08
CA ALA A 197 -15.67 9.54 -7.34
C ALA A 197 -15.67 9.34 -5.80
N ALA A 198 -15.84 8.11 -5.32
CA ALA A 198 -15.87 7.84 -3.89
C ALA A 198 -14.45 7.85 -3.31
N ALA A 199 -14.25 8.62 -2.24
CA ALA A 199 -12.98 8.68 -1.53
C ALA A 199 -12.66 7.34 -0.87
N ARG A 200 -11.38 6.99 -0.86
CA ARG A 200 -10.83 5.83 -0.15
C ARG A 200 -10.21 6.28 1.16
N GLU A 201 -10.41 5.50 2.20
CA GLU A 201 -9.86 5.79 3.53
C GLU A 201 -9.12 4.58 4.09
N VAL A 202 -7.90 4.81 4.57
CA VAL A 202 -7.02 3.77 5.11
C VAL A 202 -6.53 4.19 6.49
N ALA A 203 -6.86 3.40 7.52
CA ALA A 203 -6.42 3.65 8.89
C ALA A 203 -4.92 3.28 9.04
N VAL A 204 -4.08 4.31 9.18
CA VAL A 204 -2.62 4.18 9.29
C VAL A 204 -2.11 4.24 10.73
N SER A 205 -2.94 4.69 11.67
CA SER A 205 -2.71 4.56 13.11
C SER A 205 -4.05 4.39 13.83
N PRO A 206 -4.06 4.14 15.15
CA PRO A 206 -5.29 4.04 15.94
C PRO A 206 -6.17 5.31 15.93
N ASP A 207 -5.57 6.46 15.67
CA ASP A 207 -6.18 7.79 15.73
C ASP A 207 -6.08 8.57 14.40
N LYS A 208 -5.50 7.97 13.36
CA LYS A 208 -5.29 8.59 12.05
C LYS A 208 -5.67 7.66 10.92
N ALA A 209 -6.41 8.22 9.98
CA ALA A 209 -6.67 7.64 8.68
C ALA A 209 -6.24 8.62 7.59
N VAL A 210 -5.78 8.06 6.47
CA VAL A 210 -5.47 8.80 5.27
C VAL A 210 -6.64 8.62 4.32
N ARG A 211 -7.23 9.76 3.93
CA ARG A 211 -8.31 9.83 2.96
C ARG A 211 -7.74 10.33 1.65
N GLN A 212 -7.89 9.53 0.60
CA GLN A 212 -7.52 9.87 -0.76
C GLN A 212 -8.81 10.01 -1.57
N ASP A 213 -9.00 11.15 -2.20
CA ASP A 213 -10.23 11.52 -2.92
C ASP A 213 -9.98 11.92 -4.38
N LEU A 214 -8.73 11.83 -4.86
CA LEU A 214 -8.44 12.04 -6.27
C LEU A 214 -9.00 10.89 -7.11
N SER A 215 -9.70 11.27 -8.16
CA SER A 215 -10.12 10.39 -9.24
C SER A 215 -9.70 11.00 -10.56
N ALA A 216 -9.77 10.23 -11.65
CA ALA A 216 -9.49 10.77 -12.98
C ALA A 216 -10.47 11.88 -13.41
N LEU A 217 -11.55 12.11 -12.66
CA LEU A 217 -12.47 13.24 -12.83
C LEU A 217 -12.03 14.53 -12.14
N ASP A 218 -10.90 14.54 -11.40
CA ASP A 218 -10.39 15.76 -10.79
C ASP A 218 -10.27 16.88 -11.86
N PRO A 219 -10.72 18.11 -11.57
CA PRO A 219 -10.68 19.21 -12.53
C PRO A 219 -9.28 19.47 -13.11
N SER A 220 -8.22 19.22 -12.35
CA SER A 220 -6.84 19.43 -12.78
C SER A 220 -6.46 18.48 -13.91
N PHE A 221 -6.83 17.20 -13.80
CA PHE A 221 -6.60 16.19 -14.84
C PHE A 221 -7.47 16.45 -16.08
N ARG A 222 -8.76 16.78 -15.87
CA ARG A 222 -9.66 17.10 -16.98
C ARG A 222 -9.22 18.36 -17.72
N GLY A 223 -8.72 19.37 -17.01
CA GLY A 223 -8.16 20.58 -17.61
C GLY A 223 -6.96 20.30 -18.51
N LEU A 224 -6.03 19.45 -18.05
CA LEU A 224 -4.88 19.04 -18.85
C LEU A 224 -5.31 18.25 -20.09
N LEU A 225 -6.16 17.23 -19.93
CA LEU A 225 -6.67 16.41 -21.04
C LEU A 225 -7.43 17.27 -22.06
N LYS A 226 -8.27 18.21 -21.61
CA LYS A 226 -8.98 19.16 -22.47
C LYS A 226 -8.02 20.01 -23.30
N GLY A 227 -6.99 20.58 -22.67
CA GLY A 227 -5.98 21.38 -23.36
C GLY A 227 -5.19 20.57 -24.39
N LEU A 228 -4.73 19.37 -24.02
CA LEU A 228 -4.01 18.48 -24.92
C LEU A 228 -4.88 17.99 -26.09
N ALA A 229 -6.14 17.62 -25.83
CA ALA A 229 -7.09 17.23 -26.87
C ALA A 229 -7.37 18.39 -27.84
N MET A 230 -7.52 19.62 -27.31
CA MET A 230 -7.71 20.81 -28.12
C MET A 230 -6.51 21.07 -29.05
N ALA A 231 -5.28 20.94 -28.55
CA ALA A 231 -4.08 21.04 -29.37
C ALA A 231 -3.96 19.91 -30.39
N ALA A 232 -4.26 18.67 -29.99
CA ALA A 232 -4.21 17.50 -30.87
C ALA A 232 -5.19 17.58 -32.04
N LEU A 233 -6.35 18.21 -31.83
CA LEU A 233 -7.37 18.42 -32.86
C LEU A 233 -7.06 19.63 -33.76
N ALA A 234 -6.11 20.49 -33.41
CA ALA A 234 -5.84 21.70 -34.18
C ALA A 234 -5.32 21.44 -35.61
N ASP A 235 -4.66 20.31 -35.84
CA ASP A 235 -4.22 19.89 -37.17
C ASP A 235 -5.10 18.79 -37.77
N ASP A 236 -6.29 18.54 -37.20
CA ASP A 236 -7.22 17.55 -37.74
C ASP A 236 -7.80 18.05 -39.08
N PRO A 237 -7.61 17.30 -40.19
CA PRO A 237 -8.03 17.74 -41.50
C PRO A 237 -9.56 17.86 -41.63
N ASP A 238 -10.33 17.14 -40.82
CA ASP A 238 -11.80 17.14 -40.90
C ASP A 238 -12.41 18.43 -40.34
N LEU A 239 -11.66 19.21 -39.54
CA LEU A 239 -12.11 20.51 -39.03
C LEU A 239 -11.90 21.64 -40.04
N GLY A 240 -11.06 21.44 -41.06
CA GLY A 240 -10.84 22.43 -42.13
C GLY A 240 -10.36 23.79 -41.63
N LEU A 241 -9.64 23.85 -40.50
CA LEU A 241 -9.18 25.10 -39.90
C LEU A 241 -8.20 25.83 -40.81
N THR A 242 -8.37 27.15 -40.91
CA THR A 242 -7.36 28.02 -41.52
C THR A 242 -6.10 28.04 -40.66
N ARG A 243 -4.95 28.40 -41.24
CA ARG A 243 -3.69 28.60 -40.51
C ARG A 243 -3.86 29.46 -39.25
N ASP A 244 -4.57 30.58 -39.37
CA ASP A 244 -4.86 31.47 -38.24
C ASP A 244 -5.79 30.82 -37.21
N GLY A 245 -6.74 29.99 -37.67
CA GLY A 245 -7.61 29.19 -36.80
C GLY A 245 -6.82 28.15 -36.01
N LYS A 246 -5.90 27.42 -36.65
CA LYS A 246 -4.99 26.48 -36.00
C LYS A 246 -4.13 27.18 -34.94
N ALA A 247 -3.53 28.31 -35.29
CA ALA A 247 -2.72 29.11 -34.37
C ALA A 247 -3.54 29.62 -33.17
N ALA A 248 -4.76 30.12 -33.41
CA ALA A 248 -5.65 30.56 -32.34
C ALA A 248 -6.04 29.42 -31.39
N LEU A 249 -6.35 28.24 -31.93
CA LEU A 249 -6.71 27.06 -31.14
C LEU A 249 -5.52 26.54 -30.33
N LEU A 250 -4.32 26.47 -30.92
CA LEU A 250 -3.10 26.09 -30.21
C LEU A 250 -2.72 27.10 -29.12
N ALA A 251 -2.92 28.40 -29.35
CA ALA A 251 -2.69 29.42 -28.33
C ALA A 251 -3.63 29.23 -27.11
N GLU A 252 -4.90 28.93 -27.35
CA GLU A 252 -5.85 28.63 -26.28
C GLU A 252 -5.53 27.32 -25.56
N ALA A 253 -5.23 26.26 -26.32
CA ALA A 253 -4.77 24.99 -25.77
C ALA A 253 -3.55 25.18 -24.86
N GLY A 254 -2.56 25.96 -25.30
CA GLY A 254 -1.37 26.29 -24.51
C GLY A 254 -1.70 26.99 -23.19
N ARG A 255 -2.64 27.94 -23.19
CA ARG A 255 -3.12 28.59 -21.95
C ARG A 255 -3.79 27.60 -21.01
N GLN A 256 -4.65 26.73 -21.53
CA GLN A 256 -5.35 25.70 -20.73
C GLN A 256 -4.35 24.71 -20.12
N VAL A 257 -3.39 24.23 -20.90
CA VAL A 257 -2.33 23.30 -20.45
C VAL A 257 -1.47 23.96 -19.37
N SER A 258 -1.00 25.20 -19.56
CA SER A 258 -0.23 25.91 -18.54
C SER A 258 -1.03 26.16 -17.24
N GLY A 259 -2.32 26.48 -17.36
CA GLY A 259 -3.21 26.61 -16.21
C GLY A 259 -3.37 25.29 -15.45
N ALA A 260 -3.55 24.19 -16.18
CA ALA A 260 -3.64 22.85 -15.61
C ALA A 260 -2.37 22.46 -14.85
N GLY A 261 -1.18 22.80 -15.37
CA GLY A 261 0.10 22.59 -14.67
C GLY A 261 0.11 23.20 -13.28
N THR A 262 -0.36 24.44 -13.12
CA THR A 262 -0.46 25.09 -11.81
C THR A 262 -1.39 24.35 -10.86
N THR A 263 -2.55 23.90 -11.34
CA THR A 263 -3.50 23.13 -10.50
C THR A 263 -2.96 21.75 -10.12
N LEU A 264 -2.21 21.11 -11.02
CA LEU A 264 -1.53 19.84 -10.75
C LEU A 264 -0.47 19.98 -9.65
N THR A 265 0.35 21.04 -9.69
CA THR A 265 1.32 21.32 -8.62
C THR A 265 0.64 21.43 -7.25
N MET A 266 -0.52 22.10 -7.18
CA MET A 266 -1.29 22.20 -5.94
C MET A 266 -1.82 20.84 -5.46
N ARG A 267 -2.39 20.03 -6.38
CA ARG A 267 -2.83 18.67 -6.05
C ARG A 267 -1.69 17.77 -5.61
N ARG A 268 -0.50 17.90 -6.22
CA ARG A 268 0.70 17.19 -5.79
C ARG A 268 1.12 17.61 -4.38
N ALA A 269 1.04 18.88 -4.04
CA ALA A 269 1.33 19.32 -2.67
C ALA A 269 0.36 18.70 -1.65
N GLU A 270 -0.93 18.59 -1.98
CA GLU A 270 -1.93 17.91 -1.14
C GLU A 270 -1.60 16.43 -0.95
N VAL A 271 -1.24 15.71 -2.02
CA VAL A 271 -0.81 14.30 -1.93
C VAL A 271 0.46 14.19 -1.08
N GLY A 272 1.41 15.11 -1.20
CA GLY A 272 2.62 15.14 -0.37
C GLY A 272 2.32 15.31 1.13
N LEU A 273 1.29 16.07 1.49
CA LEU A 273 0.84 16.17 2.88
C LEU A 273 0.24 14.86 3.40
N LEU A 274 -0.43 14.09 2.52
CA LEU A 274 -0.90 12.74 2.85
C LEU A 274 0.28 11.79 3.08
N GLU A 275 1.32 11.84 2.23
CA GLU A 275 2.54 11.05 2.40
C GLU A 275 3.22 11.35 3.74
N GLU A 276 3.40 12.64 4.07
CA GLU A 276 3.97 13.05 5.36
C GLU A 276 3.12 12.54 6.54
N THR A 277 1.80 12.51 6.38
CA THR A 277 0.89 11.97 7.39
C THR A 277 1.08 10.46 7.58
N VAL A 278 1.26 9.70 6.50
CA VAL A 278 1.60 8.27 6.57
C VAL A 278 2.95 8.06 7.25
N GLU A 279 3.97 8.83 6.88
CA GLU A 279 5.32 8.69 7.45
C GLU A 279 5.37 9.01 8.94
N ARG A 280 4.69 10.07 9.37
CA ARG A 280 4.52 10.40 10.80
C ARG A 280 3.81 9.29 11.56
N ALA A 281 2.73 8.73 11.00
CA ALA A 281 2.01 7.62 11.60
C ALA A 281 2.89 6.35 11.69
N SER A 282 3.64 6.04 10.64
CA SER A 282 4.57 4.90 10.59
C SER A 282 5.66 5.00 11.66
N SER A 283 6.30 6.16 11.78
CA SER A 283 7.32 6.43 12.81
C SER A 283 6.77 6.27 14.23
N ARG A 284 5.55 6.76 14.47
CA ARG A 284 4.86 6.61 15.76
C ARG A 284 4.52 5.15 16.05
N ASN A 285 3.97 4.42 15.08
CA ASN A 285 3.64 3.01 15.23
C ASN A 285 4.88 2.16 15.52
N ALA A 286 6.03 2.47 14.90
CA ALA A 286 7.30 1.80 15.15
C ALA A 286 7.80 2.03 16.58
N ALA A 287 7.75 3.27 17.07
CA ALA A 287 8.09 3.60 18.45
C ALA A 287 7.19 2.87 19.46
N GLU A 288 5.87 2.86 19.21
CA GLU A 288 4.91 2.18 20.07
C GLU A 288 5.09 0.66 20.04
N THR A 289 5.41 0.08 18.88
CA THR A 289 5.71 -1.35 18.73
C THR A 289 6.92 -1.75 19.56
N THR A 290 7.98 -0.93 19.55
CA THR A 290 9.17 -1.14 20.40
C THR A 290 8.80 -1.08 21.88
N ALA A 291 8.05 -0.06 22.31
CA ALA A 291 7.63 0.08 23.70
C ALA A 291 6.75 -1.10 24.18
N MET A 292 5.80 -1.54 23.35
CA MET A 292 4.95 -2.69 23.66
C MET A 292 5.74 -4.00 23.64
N SER A 293 6.76 -4.12 22.80
CA SER A 293 7.65 -5.29 22.77
C SER A 293 8.52 -5.36 24.02
N LEU A 294 9.03 -4.22 24.50
CA LEU A 294 9.74 -4.12 25.78
C LEU A 294 8.81 -4.50 26.95
N ALA A 295 7.62 -3.91 27.02
CA ALA A 295 6.65 -4.25 28.05
C ALA A 295 6.28 -5.74 28.04
N ARG A 296 6.19 -6.36 26.86
CA ARG A 296 5.99 -7.81 26.73
C ARG A 296 7.17 -8.59 27.29
N SER A 297 8.39 -8.20 26.95
CA SER A 297 9.61 -8.83 27.47
C SER A 297 9.72 -8.69 28.99
N ASP A 298 9.38 -7.53 29.55
CA ASP A 298 9.39 -7.30 31.01
C ASP A 298 8.36 -8.19 31.73
N ILE A 299 7.17 -8.37 31.16
CA ILE A 299 6.15 -9.28 31.70
C ILE A 299 6.62 -10.74 31.66
N LEU A 300 7.43 -11.10 30.66
CA LEU A 300 7.90 -12.47 30.43
C LEU A 300 9.36 -12.67 30.87
N ALA A 301 9.98 -11.73 31.56
CA ALA A 301 11.40 -11.79 31.87
C ALA A 301 11.71 -12.98 32.79
N ALA A 302 12.68 -13.80 32.41
CA ALA A 302 13.22 -14.83 33.28
C ALA A 302 14.39 -14.26 34.10
N ASP A 303 14.39 -14.50 35.42
CA ASP A 303 15.55 -14.18 36.25
C ASP A 303 16.71 -15.11 35.85
N PRO A 304 17.86 -14.58 35.37
CA PRO A 304 18.98 -15.41 34.94
C PRO A 304 19.57 -16.27 36.06
N TYR A 305 19.59 -15.77 37.30
CA TYR A 305 20.11 -16.49 38.46
C TYR A 305 19.15 -17.60 38.89
N GLU A 306 17.85 -17.32 38.92
CA GLU A 306 16.84 -18.33 39.22
C GLU A 306 16.86 -19.43 38.17
N THR A 307 16.91 -19.05 36.89
CA THR A 307 16.90 -19.99 35.75
C THR A 307 18.16 -20.85 35.73
N ALA A 308 19.34 -20.27 35.96
CA ALA A 308 20.60 -21.03 36.06
C ALA A 308 20.60 -22.01 37.25
N THR A 309 20.07 -21.58 38.39
CA THR A 309 19.94 -22.43 39.58
C THR A 309 18.98 -23.59 39.32
N ALA A 310 17.81 -23.30 38.76
CA ALA A 310 16.81 -24.31 38.42
C ALA A 310 17.32 -25.31 37.35
N LEU A 311 18.07 -24.82 36.35
CA LEU A 311 18.68 -25.66 35.32
C LEU A 311 19.68 -26.65 35.95
N THR A 312 20.56 -26.17 36.82
CA THR A 312 21.54 -27.01 37.54
C THR A 312 20.84 -28.07 38.40
N GLN A 313 19.75 -27.70 39.07
CA GLN A 313 18.96 -28.64 39.88
C GLN A 313 18.26 -29.70 39.02
N ALA A 314 17.71 -29.32 37.86
CA ALA A 314 17.07 -30.25 36.92
C ALA A 314 18.08 -31.24 36.34
N GLU A 315 19.28 -30.79 35.99
CA GLU A 315 20.39 -31.64 35.54
C GLU A 315 20.81 -32.65 36.62
N ALA A 316 21.04 -32.19 37.85
CA ALA A 316 21.39 -33.05 38.98
C ALA A 316 20.28 -34.10 39.26
N SER A 317 19.02 -33.68 39.17
CA SER A 317 17.87 -34.58 39.37
C SER A 317 17.78 -35.65 38.27
N LEU A 318 18.05 -35.29 37.01
CA LEU A 318 18.08 -36.23 35.89
C LEU A 318 19.24 -37.22 36.01
N GLN A 319 20.43 -36.76 36.41
CA GLN A 319 21.59 -37.61 36.68
C GLN A 319 21.30 -38.61 37.81
N ASN A 320 20.69 -38.14 38.91
CA ASN A 320 20.28 -38.98 40.04
C ASN A 320 19.23 -40.04 39.61
N LEU A 321 18.25 -39.65 38.79
CA LEU A 321 17.24 -40.57 38.27
C LEU A 321 17.88 -41.68 37.42
N TYR A 322 18.84 -41.35 36.55
CA TYR A 322 19.57 -42.34 35.77
C TYR A 322 20.45 -43.25 36.64
N ALA A 323 21.13 -42.69 37.65
CA ALA A 323 21.91 -43.49 38.60
C ALA A 323 21.03 -44.50 39.36
N LEU A 324 19.85 -44.06 39.83
CA LEU A 324 18.82 -44.92 40.45
C LEU A 324 18.32 -45.99 39.49
N THR A 325 17.98 -45.63 38.26
CA THR A 325 17.52 -46.56 37.23
C THR A 325 18.57 -47.63 36.93
N ALA A 326 19.85 -47.23 36.83
CA ALA A 326 20.96 -48.14 36.61
C ALA A 326 21.25 -49.06 37.82
N ARG A 327 20.98 -48.60 39.05
CA ARG A 327 21.10 -49.41 40.28
C ARG A 327 19.96 -50.41 40.41
N LEU A 328 18.74 -49.99 40.11
CA LEU A 328 17.54 -50.85 40.10
C LEU A 328 17.62 -51.94 39.01
N SER A 329 18.10 -51.59 37.81
CA SER A 329 18.33 -52.56 36.73
C SER A 329 19.35 -53.64 37.13
N ARG A 330 20.41 -53.27 37.86
CA ARG A 330 21.41 -54.23 38.39
C ARG A 330 20.84 -55.14 39.48
N LEU A 331 20.00 -54.62 40.38
CA LEU A 331 19.33 -55.41 41.42
C LEU A 331 18.36 -56.45 40.84
N SER A 332 17.57 -56.07 39.83
CA SER A 332 16.67 -57.02 39.15
C SER A 332 17.41 -58.16 38.43
N LEU A 333 18.66 -57.94 38.03
CA LEU A 333 19.50 -58.96 37.40
C LEU A 333 20.12 -59.89 38.45
N THR A 334 20.49 -59.37 39.62
CA THR A 334 21.04 -60.17 40.73
C THR A 334 19.99 -60.96 41.50
N ASP A 335 18.74 -60.48 41.58
CA ASP A 335 17.62 -61.23 42.19
C ASP A 335 17.01 -62.29 41.24
N TYR A 336 17.37 -62.26 39.95
CA TYR A 336 16.93 -63.22 38.93
C TYR A 336 17.88 -64.42 38.77
N LEU A 337 19.11 -64.32 39.28
CA LEU A 337 20.10 -65.40 39.32
C LEU A 337 19.96 -66.23 40.60
#